data_AF-D2JWN4-F1
#
_entry.id   AF-D2JWN4-F1
#
_cell.length_a   1.000
_cell.length_b   1.000
_cell.length_c   1.000
_cell.angle_alpha   90.00
_cell.angle_beta   90.00
_cell.angle_gamma   90.00
#
_symmetry.space_group_name_H-M   'P 1'
#
loop_
_entity.id
_entity.type
_entity.pdbx_description
1 polymer ?
#
loop_
_entity_poly.entity_id
_entity_poly.type
_entity_poly.pdbx_seq_one_letter_code
_entity_poly.pdbx_strand_id
1 'polypeptide(L)'
;GTEKINQAGVDHYNKFINALLAQGIEPYVTLYHWDLPQALHDRYHGWLSPQIIKDFATFAETCFEIYGDRVKHWITFNEPHTVAIQGYDVGLQAPGRCSIFLHLFCRAGNSATEPYIVA
;
A
#
# COMPACT_ATOMS: atom_id res chain seq x y z
N GLY A 1 2.20 -9.66 -4.13
CA GLY A 1 3.61 -9.42 -4.49
C GLY A 1 4.03 -10.41 -5.56
N THR A 2 5.04 -10.11 -6.38
CA THR A 2 5.43 -10.95 -7.53
C THR A 2 6.67 -11.82 -7.28
N GLU A 3 7.26 -11.74 -6.08
CA GLU A 3 8.53 -12.40 -5.75
C GLU A 3 8.43 -13.27 -4.49
N LYS A 4 9.53 -13.95 -4.17
CA LYS A 4 9.68 -14.83 -3.00
C LYS A 4 9.42 -14.05 -1.71
N ILE A 5 8.65 -14.65 -0.81
CA ILE A 5 8.36 -14.09 0.52
C ILE A 5 9.67 -13.92 1.30
N ASN A 6 9.85 -12.74 1.91
CA ASN A 6 10.95 -12.48 2.83
C ASN A 6 10.60 -13.03 4.22
N GLN A 7 11.17 -14.19 4.56
CA GLN A 7 10.90 -14.86 5.83
C GLN A 7 11.26 -14.00 7.05
N ALA A 8 12.32 -13.18 6.97
CA ALA A 8 12.69 -12.31 8.09
C ALA A 8 11.61 -11.25 8.38
N GLY A 9 10.90 -10.76 7.35
CA GLY A 9 9.75 -9.87 7.52
C GLY A 9 8.57 -10.59 8.18
N VAL A 10 8.32 -11.84 7.76
CA VAL A 10 7.30 -12.69 8.37
C VAL A 10 7.56 -12.94 9.85
N ASP A 11 8.80 -13.29 10.19
CA ASP A 11 9.21 -13.58 11.56
C ASP A 11 9.12 -12.33 12.45
N HIS A 12 9.43 -11.15 11.89
CA HIS A 12 9.28 -9.87 12.58
C HIS A 12 7.83 -9.63 13.01
N TYR A 13 6.87 -9.69 12.08
CA TYR A 13 5.46 -9.46 12.40
C TYR A 13 4.87 -10.57 13.28
N ASN A 14 5.29 -11.82 13.09
CA ASN A 14 4.92 -12.91 13.99
C ASN A 14 5.34 -12.62 15.44
N LYS A 15 6.59 -12.19 15.65
CA LYS A 15 7.09 -11.83 16.98
C LYS A 15 6.31 -10.65 17.57
N PHE A 16 6.01 -9.64 16.75
CA PHE A 16 5.27 -8.47 17.20
C PHE A 16 3.82 -8.80 17.59
N ILE A 17 3.10 -9.53 16.74
CA ILE A 17 1.72 -9.98 17.00
C ILE A 17 1.67 -10.85 18.26
N ASN A 18 2.58 -11.80 18.41
CA ASN A 18 2.63 -12.65 19.60
C ASN A 18 2.91 -11.83 20.87
N ALA A 19 3.75 -10.80 20.79
CA ALA A 19 4.03 -9.93 21.92
C ALA A 19 2.81 -9.09 22.33
N LEU A 20 2.04 -8.56 21.36
CA LEU A 20 0.79 -7.85 21.63
C LEU A 20 -0.23 -8.76 22.33
N LEU A 21 -0.45 -9.96 21.78
CA LEU A 21 -1.40 -10.92 22.33
C LEU A 21 -1.00 -11.42 23.72
N ALA A 22 0.30 -11.61 23.98
CA ALA A 22 0.80 -11.96 25.31
C ALA A 22 0.51 -10.88 26.37
N GLN A 23 0.28 -9.63 25.95
CA GLN A 23 -0.13 -8.52 26.81
C GLN A 23 -1.65 -8.27 26.78
N GLY A 24 -2.43 -9.13 26.14
CA GLY A 24 -3.88 -8.96 25.99
C GLY A 24 -4.28 -7.80 25.05
N ILE A 25 -3.37 -7.34 24.19
CA ILE A 25 -3.62 -6.27 23.21
C ILE A 25 -4.07 -6.92 21.90
N GLU A 26 -5.26 -6.57 21.45
CA GLU A 26 -5.82 -7.08 20.19
C GLU A 26 -5.22 -6.33 18.98
N PRO A 27 -4.63 -7.04 18.00
CA PRO A 27 -4.04 -6.39 16.83
C PRO A 27 -5.09 -6.03 15.78
N TYR A 28 -5.10 -4.76 15.38
CA TYR A 28 -5.82 -4.26 14.21
C TYR A 28 -4.78 -3.92 13.14
N VAL A 29 -4.74 -4.72 12.08
CA VAL A 29 -3.66 -4.65 11.08
C VAL A 29 -4.13 -3.95 9.83
N THR A 30 -3.39 -2.91 9.42
CA THR A 30 -3.56 -2.28 8.11
C THR A 30 -2.64 -2.94 7.10
N LEU A 31 -3.19 -3.40 5.97
CA LEU A 31 -2.43 -4.06 4.91
C LEU A 31 -1.65 -3.09 4.05
N TYR A 32 -2.24 -1.94 3.72
CA TYR A 32 -1.62 -0.92 2.91
C TYR A 32 -1.73 0.46 3.56
N HIS A 33 -0.57 1.05 3.85
CA HIS A 33 -0.45 2.37 4.44
C HIS A 33 0.50 3.23 3.60
N TRP A 34 0.16 3.35 2.32
CA TRP A 34 0.85 4.21 1.34
C TRP A 34 2.27 3.73 0.99
N ASP A 35 2.56 2.48 1.33
CA ASP A 35 3.86 1.83 1.31
C ASP A 35 4.03 0.89 0.10
N LEU A 36 3.53 1.33 -1.06
CA LEU A 36 3.63 0.54 -2.29
C LEU A 36 5.10 0.20 -2.59
N PRO A 37 5.46 -1.07 -2.83
CA PRO A 37 6.81 -1.42 -3.22
C PRO A 37 7.23 -0.68 -4.50
N GLN A 38 8.36 0.02 -4.45
CA GLN A 38 8.88 0.81 -5.58
C GLN A 38 9.01 -0.01 -6.86
N ALA A 39 9.37 -1.30 -6.76
CA ALA A 39 9.48 -2.20 -7.91
C ALA A 39 8.16 -2.33 -8.71
N LEU A 40 6.99 -2.23 -8.06
CA LEU A 40 5.69 -2.24 -8.74
C LEU A 40 5.39 -0.90 -9.41
N HIS A 41 5.79 0.20 -8.75
CA HIS A 41 5.71 1.53 -9.35
C HIS A 41 6.59 1.64 -10.61
N ASP A 42 7.82 1.16 -10.56
CA ASP A 42 8.75 1.19 -11.69
C ASP A 42 8.30 0.28 -12.83
N ARG A 43 7.69 -0.87 -12.51
CA ARG A 43 7.27 -1.87 -13.52
C ARG A 43 6.04 -1.42 -14.31
N TYR A 44 5.04 -0.85 -13.65
CA TYR A 44 3.75 -0.55 -14.29
C TYR A 44 3.02 0.67 -13.70
N HIS A 45 3.70 1.56 -12.98
CA HIS A 45 3.14 2.75 -12.33
C HIS A 45 2.17 2.46 -11.17
N GLY A 46 2.27 1.27 -10.56
CA GLY A 46 1.56 0.97 -9.32
C GLY A 46 0.04 1.08 -9.47
N TRP A 47 -0.58 1.91 -8.64
CA TRP A 47 -2.04 2.10 -8.59
C TRP A 47 -2.66 2.67 -9.86
N LEU A 48 -1.86 3.22 -10.78
CA LEU A 48 -2.35 3.65 -12.08
C LEU A 48 -2.61 2.51 -13.07
N SER A 49 -2.19 1.28 -12.74
CA SER A 49 -2.38 0.11 -13.59
C SER A 49 -3.28 -0.92 -12.93
N PRO A 50 -4.26 -1.49 -13.66
CA PRO A 50 -5.13 -2.54 -13.11
C PRO A 50 -4.36 -3.82 -12.72
N GLN A 51 -3.11 -3.99 -13.16
CA GLN A 51 -2.26 -5.09 -12.73
C GLN A 51 -2.05 -5.12 -11.21
N ILE A 52 -2.10 -3.95 -10.54
CA ILE A 52 -1.92 -3.84 -9.09
C ILE A 52 -2.97 -4.64 -8.31
N ILE A 53 -4.16 -4.84 -8.87
CA ILE A 53 -5.27 -5.54 -8.21
C ILE A 53 -4.85 -6.96 -7.87
N LYS A 54 -4.26 -7.67 -8.84
CA LYS A 54 -3.78 -9.04 -8.63
C LYS A 54 -2.61 -9.08 -7.65
N ASP A 55 -1.66 -8.16 -7.78
CA ASP A 55 -0.47 -8.15 -6.93
C ASP A 55 -0.79 -7.83 -5.47
N PHE A 56 -1.74 -6.91 -5.23
CA PHE A 56 -2.25 -6.58 -3.91
C PHE A 56 -3.07 -7.73 -3.33
N ALA A 57 -3.96 -8.35 -4.11
CA ALA A 57 -4.75 -9.51 -3.67
C ALA A 57 -3.84 -10.67 -3.21
N THR A 58 -2.81 -11.01 -3.99
CA THR A 58 -1.83 -12.04 -3.59
C THR A 58 -1.07 -11.66 -2.32
N PHE A 59 -0.73 -10.38 -2.13
CA PHE A 59 -0.12 -9.91 -0.90
C PHE A 59 -1.06 -10.05 0.31
N ALA A 60 -2.32 -9.61 0.17
CA ALA A 60 -3.32 -9.72 1.22
C ALA A 60 -3.59 -11.18 1.59
N GLU A 61 -3.75 -12.06 0.60
CA GLU A 61 -3.94 -13.50 0.81
C GLU A 61 -2.76 -14.12 1.57
N THR A 62 -1.52 -13.79 1.20
CA THR A 62 -0.32 -14.22 1.93
C THR A 62 -0.36 -13.75 3.40
N CYS A 63 -0.76 -12.50 3.66
CA CYS A 63 -0.91 -11.99 5.03
C CYS A 63 -2.00 -12.73 5.80
N PHE A 64 -3.13 -13.04 5.16
CA PHE A 64 -4.23 -13.79 5.80
C PHE A 64 -3.82 -15.23 6.12
N GLU A 65 -3.11 -15.91 5.22
CA GLU A 65 -2.61 -17.27 5.45
C GLU A 65 -1.61 -17.33 6.61
N ILE A 66 -0.70 -16.34 6.69
CA ILE A 66 0.39 -16.35 7.67
C ILE A 66 -0.05 -15.85 9.05
N TYR A 67 -0.89 -14.82 9.11
CA TYR A 67 -1.23 -14.13 10.36
C TYR A 67 -2.70 -14.26 10.77
N GLY A 68 -3.58 -14.73 9.87
CA GLY A 68 -5.03 -14.78 10.11
C GLY A 68 -5.46 -15.75 11.20
N ASP A 69 -4.58 -16.66 11.62
CA ASP A 69 -4.78 -17.51 12.79
C ASP A 69 -4.94 -16.67 14.07
N ARG A 70 -4.23 -15.54 14.15
CA ARG A 70 -4.16 -14.63 15.32
C ARG A 70 -4.79 -13.26 15.09
N VAL A 71 -4.65 -12.67 13.91
CA VAL A 71 -5.20 -11.35 13.56
C VAL A 71 -6.63 -11.49 13.06
N LYS A 72 -7.58 -10.86 13.75
CA LYS A 72 -9.02 -10.93 13.44
C LYS A 72 -9.59 -9.64 12.86
N HIS A 73 -8.87 -8.54 12.98
CA HIS A 73 -9.30 -7.24 12.48
C HIS A 73 -8.31 -6.71 11.44
N TRP A 74 -8.83 -6.52 10.23
CA TRP A 74 -8.06 -6.12 9.06
C TRP A 74 -8.61 -4.83 8.47
N ILE A 75 -7.70 -3.92 8.12
CA ILE A 75 -7.96 -2.71 7.37
C ILE A 75 -7.21 -2.86 6.05
N THR A 76 -7.90 -2.81 4.92
CA THR A 76 -7.25 -3.00 3.62
C THR A 76 -6.40 -1.81 3.24
N PHE A 77 -7.00 -0.62 3.22
CA PHE A 77 -6.36 0.64 2.83
C PHE A 77 -6.51 1.68 3.92
N ASN A 78 -5.40 2.33 4.28
CA ASN A 78 -5.47 3.58 5.04
C ASN A 78 -5.75 4.75 4.10
N GLU A 79 -6.80 5.53 4.40
CA GLU A 79 -7.09 6.83 3.78
C GLU A 79 -6.92 6.89 2.23
N PRO A 80 -7.67 6.08 1.46
CA PRO A 80 -7.50 6.02 0.00
C PRO A 80 -7.71 7.38 -0.69
N HIS A 81 -8.67 8.19 -0.21
CA HIS A 81 -8.87 9.56 -0.69
C HIS A 81 -7.61 10.42 -0.52
N THR A 82 -6.94 10.35 0.63
CA THR A 82 -5.72 11.13 0.89
C THR A 82 -4.59 10.69 -0.04
N VAL A 83 -4.44 9.38 -0.30
CA VAL A 83 -3.47 8.87 -1.29
C VAL A 83 -3.75 9.42 -2.68
N ALA A 84 -5.00 9.37 -3.13
CA ALA A 84 -5.40 9.84 -4.44
C ALA A 84 -5.08 11.33 -4.63
N ILE A 85 -5.47 12.16 -3.67
CA ILE A 85 -5.26 13.62 -3.76
C ILE A 85 -3.79 13.98 -3.55
N GLN A 86 -3.16 13.52 -2.47
CA GLN A 86 -1.79 13.95 -2.15
C GLN A 86 -0.73 13.32 -3.07
N GLY A 87 -0.99 12.12 -3.59
CA GLY A 87 -0.06 11.39 -4.45
C GLY A 87 -0.22 11.66 -5.95
N TYR A 88 -1.44 12.00 -6.41
CA TYR A 88 -1.77 12.08 -7.84
C TYR A 88 -2.50 13.37 -8.28
N ASP A 89 -2.88 14.26 -7.34
CA ASP A 89 -3.39 15.61 -7.65
C ASP A 89 -2.39 16.69 -7.22
N VAL A 90 -2.12 16.80 -5.93
CA VAL A 90 -1.23 17.84 -5.37
C VAL A 90 0.25 17.44 -5.56
N GLY A 91 0.54 16.14 -5.52
CA GLY A 91 1.88 15.58 -5.70
C GLY A 91 2.85 15.84 -4.53
N LEU A 92 2.35 16.11 -3.33
CA LEU A 92 3.17 16.30 -2.12
C LEU A 92 3.63 14.98 -1.47
N GLN A 93 2.87 13.91 -1.67
CA GLN A 93 3.18 12.56 -1.17
C GLN A 93 3.61 11.66 -2.32
N ALA A 94 4.29 10.56 -2.02
CA ALA A 94 4.65 9.58 -3.05
C ALA A 94 3.39 9.08 -3.80
N PRO A 95 3.44 8.89 -5.13
CA PRO A 95 4.62 9.02 -6.00
C PRO A 95 4.92 10.43 -6.50
N GLY A 96 4.19 11.46 -6.04
CA GLY A 96 4.46 12.86 -6.37
C GLY A 96 4.06 13.23 -7.80
N ARG A 97 2.90 12.75 -8.25
CA ARG A 97 2.37 13.01 -9.58
C ARG A 97 1.34 14.13 -9.52
N CYS A 98 1.42 15.06 -10.47
CA CYS A 98 0.46 16.13 -10.63
C CYS A 98 0.53 16.75 -12.04
N SER A 99 -0.48 17.55 -12.40
CA SER A 99 -0.50 18.29 -13.66
C SER A 99 0.65 19.31 -13.76
N ILE A 100 1.24 19.38 -14.95
CA ILE A 100 2.51 20.08 -15.23
C ILE A 100 2.43 21.62 -15.15
N PHE A 101 1.22 22.21 -15.12
CA PHE A 101 1.03 23.66 -15.22
C PHE A 101 1.68 24.47 -14.07
N LEU A 102 2.17 23.78 -13.03
CA LEU A 102 3.04 24.30 -11.96
C LEU A 102 4.34 23.48 -11.86
N HIS A 103 5.14 23.41 -12.94
CA HIS A 103 6.45 22.73 -13.10
C HIS A 103 7.49 22.81 -11.94
N LEU A 104 7.19 23.45 -10.81
CA LEU A 104 8.02 23.48 -9.61
C LEU A 104 8.02 22.18 -8.79
N PHE A 105 6.96 21.34 -8.84
CA PHE A 105 6.79 20.26 -7.86
C PHE A 105 6.74 18.83 -8.43
N CYS A 106 6.12 18.59 -9.59
CA CYS A 106 5.96 17.23 -10.15
C CYS A 106 6.60 17.08 -11.54
N ARG A 107 7.15 15.88 -11.79
CA ARG A 107 7.81 15.54 -13.07
C ARG A 107 6.86 14.98 -14.12
N ALA A 108 5.71 14.46 -13.71
CA ALA A 108 4.68 13.86 -14.56
C ALA A 108 3.36 13.78 -13.80
N GLY A 109 2.25 13.56 -14.52
CA GLY A 109 0.93 13.33 -13.93
C GLY A 109 -0.19 14.05 -14.67
N ASN A 110 -1.42 13.75 -14.28
CA ASN A 110 -2.61 14.48 -14.70
C ASN A 110 -3.62 14.53 -13.54
N SER A 111 -3.63 15.66 -12.84
CA SER A 111 -4.51 15.95 -11.70
C SER A 111 -6.01 15.85 -12.05
N ALA A 112 -6.39 15.99 -13.32
CA ALA A 112 -7.79 15.89 -13.73
C ALA A 112 -8.27 14.44 -13.92
N THR A 113 -7.37 13.46 -13.94
CA THR A 113 -7.72 12.06 -14.25
C THR A 113 -7.13 11.05 -13.27
N GLU A 114 -5.85 11.19 -12.92
CA GLU A 114 -5.13 10.18 -12.12
C GLU A 114 -5.72 9.94 -10.74
N PRO A 115 -6.18 10.97 -9.97
CA PRO A 115 -6.83 10.74 -8.68
C PRO A 115 -8.05 9.82 -8.76
N TYR A 116 -8.79 9.85 -9.87
CA TYR A 116 -9.96 9.00 -10.08
C TYR A 116 -9.62 7.58 -10.56
N ILE A 117 -8.44 7.40 -11.16
CA ILE A 117 -7.95 6.09 -11.57
C ILE A 117 -7.46 5.30 -10.35
N VAL A 118 -6.86 5.98 -9.37
CA VAL A 118 -6.23 5.35 -8.20
C VAL A 118 -7.14 5.26 -6.97
N ALA A 119 -8.31 5.90 -6.99
CA ALA A 119 -9.26 5.93 -5.86
C ALA A 119 -10.09 4.66 -5.70
#